data_AF-A0A520JQQ7-F1
#
_entry.id   AF-A0A520JQQ7-F1
#
_cell.length_a   1.000
_cell.length_b   1.000
_cell.length_c   1.000
_cell.angle_alpha   90.00
_cell.angle_beta   90.00
_cell.angle_gamma   90.00
#
_symmetry.space_group_name_H-M   'P 1'
#
loop_
_entity.id
_entity.type
_entity.pdbx_description
1 polymer ?
#
loop_
_entity_poly.entity_id
_entity_poly.type
_entity_poly.pdbx_seq_one_letter_code
_entity_poly.pdbx_strand_id
1 'polypeptide(L)'
;MTKTGARAVLSALIPLMLLACGGGEKKADEPAGMEGMEKGEAGKPADKDAVTLSAQQIADAGIEVGRPTIGGIAGAIELPALIQGDPQGVQVVSATIGGR
;
A
#
# COMPACT_ATOMS: atom_id res chain seq x y z
N MET A 1 -26.48 9.20 50.06
CA MET A 1 -25.87 10.27 49.24
C MET A 1 -24.47 9.83 48.80
N THR A 2 -24.36 9.52 47.51
CA THR A 2 -23.18 9.52 46.60
C THR A 2 -21.77 9.30 47.17
N LYS A 3 -21.24 8.08 46.98
CA LYS A 3 -19.86 7.65 47.26
C LYS A 3 -18.96 7.99 46.05
N THR A 4 -18.53 9.24 45.93
CA THR A 4 -17.71 9.78 44.81
C THR A 4 -16.20 9.56 44.93
N GLY A 5 -15.73 8.67 45.83
CA GLY A 5 -14.30 8.46 46.08
C GLY A 5 -13.61 7.38 45.24
N ALA A 6 -14.35 6.52 44.54
CA ALA A 6 -13.77 5.32 43.91
C ALA A 6 -13.16 5.54 42.51
N ARG A 7 -13.27 6.75 41.93
CA ARG A 7 -12.84 7.04 40.55
C ARG A 7 -11.44 7.64 40.42
N ALA A 8 -10.82 8.08 41.52
CA ALA A 8 -9.53 8.78 41.46
C ALA A 8 -8.29 7.87 41.50
N VAL A 9 -8.44 6.60 41.91
CA VAL A 9 -7.27 5.69 42.10
C VAL A 9 -6.92 4.93 40.81
N LEU A 10 -7.85 4.81 39.85
CA LEU A 10 -7.63 3.99 38.65
C LEU A 10 -6.77 4.68 37.56
N SER A 11 -6.52 5.99 37.66
CA SER A 11 -5.81 6.74 36.61
C SER A 11 -4.28 6.77 36.75
N ALA A 12 -3.73 6.23 37.84
CA ALA A 12 -2.29 6.27 38.13
C ALA A 12 -1.49 5.08 37.56
N LEU A 13 -2.15 4.07 36.97
CA LEU A 13 -1.50 2.88 36.41
C LEU A 13 -1.16 2.98 34.92
N ILE A 14 -1.66 4.01 34.22
CA ILE A 14 -1.49 4.19 32.77
C ILE A 14 -0.04 4.55 32.36
N PRO A 15 0.74 5.39 33.08
CA PRO A 15 2.07 5.78 32.61
C PRO A 15 3.14 4.69 32.77
N LEU A 16 2.92 3.66 33.59
CA LEU A 16 3.90 2.58 33.77
C LEU A 16 3.96 1.62 32.57
N MET A 17 2.86 1.51 31.80
CA MET A 17 2.78 0.64 30.61
C MET A 17 3.37 1.28 29.35
N LEU A 18 3.54 2.61 29.32
CA LEU A 18 4.08 3.33 28.16
C LEU A 18 5.62 3.35 28.13
N LEU A 19 6.30 3.06 29.24
CA LEU A 19 7.77 2.99 29.31
C LEU A 19 8.33 1.67 28.72
N ALA A 20 7.48 0.70 28.40
CA ALA A 20 7.88 -0.58 27.78
C ALA A 20 7.77 -0.58 26.25
N CYS A 21 7.25 0.49 25.63
CA CYS A 21 7.02 0.56 24.18
C CYS A 21 7.73 1.75 23.49
N GLY A 22 8.67 2.40 24.17
CA GLY A 22 9.35 3.59 23.68
C GLY A 22 10.77 3.70 24.22
N GLY A 23 11.62 2.72 23.90
CA GLY A 23 13.03 2.72 24.27
C GLY A 23 13.81 3.80 23.52
N GLY A 24 14.20 4.84 24.24
CA GLY A 24 15.27 5.75 23.86
C GLY A 24 16.46 5.60 24.82
N GLU A 25 17.65 5.81 24.26
CA GLU A 25 18.94 6.10 24.90
C GLU A 25 19.99 4.97 24.95
N LYS A 26 21.12 5.30 24.32
CA LYS A 26 22.28 4.48 23.98
C LYS A 26 23.08 4.08 25.21
N LYS A 27 23.39 2.79 25.33
CA LYS A 27 24.64 2.32 25.92
C LYS A 27 25.45 1.65 24.82
N ALA A 28 26.68 2.15 24.64
CA ALA A 28 27.70 1.47 23.88
C ALA A 28 28.12 0.23 24.68
N ASP A 29 27.73 -0.93 24.21
CA ASP A 29 28.35 -2.20 24.54
C ASP A 29 28.40 -2.99 23.24
N GLU A 30 29.57 -3.57 22.98
CA GLU A 30 29.90 -4.36 21.79
C GLU A 30 28.79 -5.34 21.38
N PRO A 31 28.54 -5.56 20.07
CA PRO A 31 27.84 -6.77 19.66
C PRO A 31 28.77 -7.96 19.89
N ALA A 32 28.70 -8.51 21.10
CA ALA A 32 29.07 -9.88 21.37
C ALA A 32 28.26 -10.81 20.45
N GLY A 33 28.97 -11.62 19.67
CA GLY A 33 28.50 -12.88 19.12
C GLY A 33 27.17 -12.85 18.38
N MET A 34 27.20 -12.56 17.07
CA MET A 34 26.16 -13.04 16.16
C MET A 34 26.39 -14.54 15.89
N GLU A 35 26.15 -15.36 16.92
CA GLU A 35 26.03 -16.82 16.79
C GLU A 35 24.67 -17.13 16.18
N GLY A 36 24.60 -17.02 14.87
CA GLY A 36 23.39 -17.29 14.09
C GLY A 36 23.62 -17.18 12.59
N MET A 37 24.89 -17.21 12.15
CA MET A 37 25.22 -17.38 10.75
C MET A 37 24.95 -18.84 10.40
N GLU A 38 23.66 -19.18 10.22
CA GLU A 38 23.34 -20.27 9.32
C GLU A 38 24.12 -20.01 8.06
N LYS A 39 24.95 -20.99 7.71
CA LYS A 39 25.79 -21.00 6.54
C LYS A 39 24.87 -21.03 5.34
N GLY A 40 24.34 -19.86 5.00
CA GLY A 40 23.63 -19.60 3.76
C GLY A 40 24.47 -20.21 2.67
N GLU A 41 23.84 -21.06 1.89
CA GLU A 41 24.43 -21.78 0.77
C GLU A 41 25.42 -20.84 0.08
N ALA A 42 26.64 -21.33 -0.19
CA ALA A 42 27.66 -20.60 -0.92
C ALA A 42 27.22 -20.42 -2.39
N GLY A 43 26.13 -19.70 -2.58
CA GLY A 43 25.59 -19.24 -3.83
C GLY A 43 26.18 -17.87 -4.10
N LYS A 44 26.70 -17.72 -5.31
CA LYS A 44 27.07 -16.51 -6.05
C LYS A 44 27.02 -15.17 -5.28
N PRO A 45 28.07 -14.33 -5.41
CA PRO A 45 28.07 -13.00 -4.80
C PRO A 45 26.77 -12.28 -5.14
N ALA A 46 26.11 -11.78 -4.09
CA ALA A 46 24.87 -11.04 -4.21
C ALA A 46 25.04 -9.94 -5.26
N ASP A 47 24.04 -9.80 -6.14
CA ASP A 47 23.99 -8.69 -7.07
C ASP A 47 24.09 -7.38 -6.27
N LYS A 48 24.94 -6.46 -6.72
CA LYS A 48 25.19 -5.19 -6.01
C LYS A 48 23.93 -4.32 -5.95
N ASP A 49 22.99 -4.58 -6.85
CA ASP A 49 21.71 -3.86 -6.94
C ASP A 49 20.55 -4.64 -6.28
N ALA A 50 20.83 -5.80 -5.65
CA ALA A 50 19.81 -6.62 -5.01
C ALA A 50 20.04 -6.77 -3.50
N VAL A 51 18.96 -6.66 -2.73
CA VAL A 51 18.96 -7.01 -1.31
C VAL A 51 18.65 -8.50 -1.18
N THR A 52 19.51 -9.22 -0.46
CA THR A 52 19.30 -10.64 -0.16
C THR A 52 18.54 -10.79 1.16
N LEU A 53 17.49 -11.61 1.14
CA LEU A 53 16.71 -11.98 2.32
C LEU A 53 16.80 -13.49 2.52
N SER A 54 16.79 -13.94 3.77
CA SER A 54 16.68 -15.36 4.09
C SER A 54 15.26 -15.88 3.84
N ALA A 55 15.13 -17.20 3.66
CA ALA A 55 13.82 -17.83 3.49
C ALA A 55 12.89 -17.58 4.69
N GLN A 56 13.46 -17.56 5.91
CA GLN A 56 12.71 -17.28 7.14
C GLN A 56 12.20 -15.83 7.16
N GLN A 57 13.01 -14.86 6.75
CA GLN A 57 12.59 -13.46 6.66
C GLN A 57 11.46 -13.28 5.63
N ILE A 58 11.51 -13.98 4.50
CA ILE A 58 10.47 -13.95 3.48
C ILE A 58 9.16 -14.54 4.03
N ALA A 59 9.24 -15.67 4.73
CA ALA A 59 8.09 -16.34 5.32
C ALA A 59 7.44 -15.54 6.46
N ASP A 60 8.24 -15.02 7.39
CA ASP A 60 7.75 -14.25 8.54
C ASP A 60 7.14 -12.90 8.11
N ALA A 61 7.65 -12.31 7.02
CA ALA A 61 7.10 -11.08 6.44
C ALA A 61 5.89 -11.32 5.52
N GLY A 62 5.54 -12.58 5.23
CA GLY A 62 4.43 -12.92 4.33
C GLY A 62 4.60 -12.40 2.90
N ILE A 63 5.84 -12.39 2.38
CA ILE A 63 6.13 -11.89 1.04
C ILE A 63 5.65 -12.90 -0.01
N GLU A 64 4.76 -12.46 -0.90
CA GLU A 64 4.30 -13.22 -2.06
C GLU A 64 4.99 -12.76 -3.35
N VAL A 65 5.41 -13.72 -4.19
CA VAL A 65 6.09 -13.43 -5.47
C VAL A 65 5.15 -13.73 -6.64
N GLY A 66 4.68 -12.68 -7.30
CA GLY A 66 3.96 -12.76 -8.57
C GLY A 66 4.91 -12.77 -9.77
N ARG A 67 4.50 -13.41 -10.87
CA ARG A 67 5.20 -13.28 -12.16
C ARG A 67 4.50 -12.21 -13.01
N PRO A 68 5.21 -11.20 -13.53
CA PRO A 68 4.61 -10.26 -14.46
C PRO A 68 4.18 -10.99 -15.73
N THR A 69 2.95 -10.72 -16.18
CA THR A 69 2.40 -11.26 -17.43
C THR A 69 2.04 -10.12 -18.38
N ILE A 70 2.29 -10.29 -19.67
CA ILE A 70 1.83 -9.36 -20.70
C ILE A 70 0.43 -9.79 -21.13
N GLY A 71 -0.55 -8.91 -20.95
CA GLY A 71 -1.95 -9.14 -21.34
C GLY A 71 -2.64 -7.83 -21.72
N GLY A 72 -3.77 -7.94 -22.42
CA GLY A 72 -4.63 -6.78 -22.68
C GLY A 72 -5.27 -6.30 -21.38
N ILE A 73 -5.30 -4.98 -21.18
CA ILE A 73 -5.98 -4.37 -20.03
C ILE A 73 -7.49 -4.47 -20.30
N ALA A 74 -8.21 -5.21 -19.47
CA ALA A 74 -9.68 -5.30 -19.53
C ALA A 74 -10.35 -4.03 -18.93
N GLY A 75 -9.75 -2.87 -19.14
CA GLY A 75 -10.28 -1.61 -18.66
C GLY A 75 -11.54 -1.27 -19.44
N ALA A 76 -12.67 -1.13 -18.74
CA ALA A 76 -13.86 -0.55 -19.33
C ALA A 76 -13.67 0.96 -19.44
N ILE A 77 -13.92 1.52 -20.63
CA ILE A 77 -13.94 2.97 -20.83
C ILE A 77 -15.37 3.37 -21.13
N GLU A 78 -15.95 4.19 -20.25
CA GLU A 78 -17.28 4.76 -20.43
C GLU A 78 -17.13 6.22 -20.90
N LEU A 79 -17.61 6.50 -22.11
CA LEU A 79 -17.66 7.86 -22.65
C LEU A 79 -19.09 8.24 -23.06
N PRO A 80 -19.55 9.46 -22.75
CA PRO A 80 -20.81 9.96 -23.28
C PRO A 80 -20.73 10.16 -24.80
N ALA A 81 -21.82 9.92 -25.51
CA ALA A 81 -21.95 10.16 -26.95
C ALA A 81 -23.23 10.94 -27.26
N LEU A 82 -23.20 11.68 -28.37
CA LEU A 82 -24.35 12.41 -28.90
C LEU A 82 -24.91 11.69 -30.13
N ILE A 83 -26.24 11.65 -30.25
CA ILE A 83 -26.90 11.20 -31.49
C ILE A 83 -26.86 12.34 -32.49
N GLN A 84 -26.21 12.13 -33.62
CA GLN A 84 -26.13 13.09 -34.72
C GLN A 84 -26.71 12.47 -35.99
N GLY A 85 -27.47 13.27 -36.74
CA GLY A 85 -27.92 12.87 -38.08
C GLY A 85 -26.72 12.75 -39.03
N ASP A 86 -26.77 11.80 -39.96
CA ASP A 86 -25.74 11.67 -40.99
C ASP A 86 -25.72 12.95 -41.84
N PRO A 87 -24.62 13.71 -41.87
CA PRO A 87 -24.53 14.94 -42.66
C PRO A 87 -24.76 14.71 -44.16
N GLN A 88 -24.57 13.49 -44.68
CA GLN A 88 -24.86 13.14 -46.07
C GLN A 88 -26.30 12.63 -46.29
N GLY A 89 -26.98 12.25 -45.21
CA GLY A 89 -28.37 11.78 -45.22
C GLY A 89 -29.40 12.84 -44.83
N VAL A 90 -28.97 13.98 -44.26
CA VAL A 90 -29.84 15.09 -43.87
C VAL A 90 -29.83 16.20 -44.93
N GLN A 91 -31.03 16.70 -45.27
CA GLN A 91 -31.20 17.85 -46.16
C GLN A 91 -31.90 18.98 -45.41
N VAL A 92 -31.36 20.19 -45.52
CA VAL A 92 -31.99 21.40 -45.00
C VAL A 92 -32.64 22.12 -46.17
N VAL A 93 -33.97 22.14 -46.19
CA VAL A 93 -34.75 22.83 -47.23
C VAL A 93 -35.07 24.24 -46.75
N SER A 94 -34.69 25.24 -47.55
CA SER A 94 -35.03 26.65 -47.33
C SER A 94 -35.82 27.20 -48.51
N ALA A 95 -36.69 28.18 -48.23
CA ALA A 95 -37.37 28.91 -49.28
C ALA A 95 -36.42 29.98 -49.86
N THR A 96 -36.30 30.01 -51.18
CA THR A 96 -35.48 31.01 -51.90
C THR A 96 -36.18 32.36 -52.03
N ILE A 97 -37.51 32.39 -51.83
CA ILE A 97 -38.36 33.59 -51.89
C ILE A 97 -39.29 33.55 -50.68
N GLY A 98 -39.46 34.70 -50.02
CA GLY A 98 -40.41 34.85 -48.91
C GLY A 98 -41.86 34.82 -49.40
N GLY A 99 -42.72 34.11 -48.69
CA GLY A 99 -44.13 33.96 -49.03
C GLY A 99 -44.88 33.18 -47.96
N ARG A 100 -46.19 33.03 -48.16
CA ARG A 100 -47.03 32.10 -47.40
C ARG A 100 -47.27 30.86 -48.23
#